data_AF-A0A317DC37-F1
#
_entry.id   AF-A0A317DC37-F1
#
_cell.length_a   1.000
_cell.length_b   1.000
_cell.length_c   1.000
_cell.angle_alpha   90.00
_cell.angle_beta   90.00
_cell.angle_gamma   90.00
#
_symmetry.space_group_name_H-M   'P 1'
#
loop_
_entity.id
_entity.type
_entity.pdbx_description
1 polymer ?
#
loop_
_entity_poly.entity_id
_entity_poly.type
_entity_poly.pdbx_seq_one_letter_code
_entity_poly.pdbx_strand_id
1 'polypeptide(L)'
;MTAMRWIGQRERQEAARDVVLALALLVFGLLATGLAGDNQPGSRPVDATCRVLIAFAALALLARRHAPVATLAVVTLATSTYLVLDYPYGPILLTFLIAVYTVAARLPVRPAALATGGAFVLLLTHVFWSRGPAPGWAGVLPASAWAVVPFAVGV
;
A
#
# COMPACT_ATOMS: atom_id res chain seq x y z
N MET A 1 -24.92 -26.25 18.86
CA MET A 1 -25.25 -25.33 17.75
C MET A 1 -24.79 -23.88 17.95
N THR A 2 -24.41 -23.46 19.16
CA THR A 2 -23.93 -22.09 19.49
C THR A 2 -22.50 -21.81 18.99
N ALA A 3 -21.59 -22.80 19.01
CA ALA A 3 -20.20 -22.62 18.57
C ALA A 3 -20.06 -22.30 17.07
N MET A 4 -20.84 -22.96 16.19
CA MET A 4 -20.78 -22.70 14.74
C MET A 4 -21.30 -21.29 14.37
N ARG A 5 -22.31 -20.77 15.09
CA ARG A 5 -22.80 -19.39 14.86
C ARG A 5 -21.75 -18.34 15.23
N TRP A 6 -20.95 -18.59 16.26
CA TRP A 6 -19.94 -17.65 16.75
C TRP A 6 -18.73 -17.52 15.81
N ILE A 7 -18.26 -18.64 15.23
CA ILE A 7 -17.17 -18.63 14.24
C ILE A 7 -17.58 -17.83 13.00
N GLY A 8 -18.77 -18.10 12.45
CA GLY A 8 -19.27 -17.38 11.27
C GLY A 8 -19.53 -15.89 11.51
N GLN A 9 -19.88 -15.48 12.73
CA GLN A 9 -20.02 -14.06 13.08
C GLN A 9 -18.66 -13.35 13.15
N ARG A 10 -17.63 -14.00 13.71
CA ARG A 10 -16.27 -13.44 13.75
C ARG A 10 -15.70 -13.24 12.36
N GLU A 11 -15.79 -14.24 11.48
CA GLU A 11 -15.32 -14.12 10.09
C GLU A 11 -16.02 -12.98 9.34
N ARG A 12 -17.35 -12.82 9.53
CA ARG A 12 -18.10 -11.70 8.94
C ARG A 12 -17.67 -10.34 9.49
N GLN A 13 -17.44 -10.23 10.79
CA GLN A 13 -16.94 -8.98 11.39
C GLN A 13 -15.53 -8.65 10.90
N GLU A 14 -14.70 -9.66 10.75
CA GLU A 14 -13.35 -9.54 10.22
C GLU A 14 -13.32 -9.05 8.77
N ALA A 15 -14.16 -9.62 7.91
CA ALA A 15 -14.35 -9.20 6.53
C ALA A 15 -14.93 -7.77 6.45
N ALA A 16 -15.94 -7.46 7.27
CA ALA A 16 -16.51 -6.11 7.33
C ALA A 16 -15.46 -5.07 7.72
N ARG A 17 -14.57 -5.38 8.67
CA ARG A 17 -13.47 -4.49 9.05
C ARG A 17 -12.47 -4.27 7.90
N ASP A 18 -12.19 -5.29 7.09
CA ASP A 18 -11.32 -5.12 5.91
C ASP A 18 -11.98 -4.30 4.83
N VAL A 19 -13.29 -4.48 4.60
CA VAL A 19 -14.06 -3.66 3.68
C VAL A 19 -14.07 -2.20 4.12
N VAL A 20 -14.35 -1.93 5.40
CA VAL A 20 -14.33 -0.57 5.95
C VAL A 20 -12.94 0.06 5.80
N LEU A 21 -11.86 -0.68 6.09
CA LEU A 21 -10.51 -0.18 5.92
C LEU A 21 -10.18 0.12 4.45
N ALA A 22 -10.48 -0.80 3.54
CA ALA A 22 -10.24 -0.64 2.12
C ALA A 22 -11.03 0.56 1.56
N LEU A 23 -12.30 0.70 1.93
CA LEU A 23 -13.15 1.83 1.53
C LEU A 23 -12.67 3.15 2.14
N ALA A 24 -12.25 3.16 3.40
CA ALA A 24 -11.72 4.35 4.04
C ALA A 24 -10.45 4.84 3.32
N LEU A 25 -9.51 3.93 3.02
CA LEU A 25 -8.29 4.27 2.29
C LEU A 25 -8.56 4.64 0.84
N LEU A 26 -9.56 4.02 0.20
CA LEU A 26 -10.00 4.37 -1.14
C LEU A 26 -10.51 5.81 -1.18
N VAL A 27 -11.49 6.13 -0.33
CA VAL A 27 -12.09 7.47 -0.26
C VAL A 27 -11.04 8.49 0.13
N PHE A 28 -10.25 8.20 1.17
CA PHE A 28 -9.18 9.09 1.61
C PHE A 28 -8.15 9.32 0.52
N GLY A 29 -7.70 8.26 -0.18
CA GLY A 29 -6.77 8.38 -1.29
C GLY A 29 -7.32 9.22 -2.44
N LEU A 30 -8.56 8.98 -2.85
CA LEU A 30 -9.18 9.72 -3.95
C LEU A 30 -9.37 11.21 -3.62
N LEU A 31 -9.68 11.55 -2.37
CA LEU A 31 -9.92 12.94 -1.94
C LEU A 31 -8.62 13.68 -1.61
N ALA A 32 -7.71 13.06 -0.86
CA ALA A 32 -6.51 13.71 -0.34
C ALA A 32 -5.34 13.76 -1.33
N THR A 33 -5.33 12.94 -2.38
CA THR A 33 -4.23 12.95 -3.36
C THR A 33 -4.15 14.28 -4.13
N GLY A 34 -5.28 14.95 -4.40
CA GLY A 34 -5.28 16.28 -5.00
C GLY A 34 -4.53 17.30 -4.13
N LEU A 35 -4.86 17.33 -2.84
CA LEU A 35 -4.20 18.20 -1.85
C LEU A 35 -2.71 17.89 -1.71
N ALA A 36 -2.31 16.62 -1.86
CA ALA A 36 -0.91 16.24 -1.88
C ALA A 36 -0.18 16.79 -3.11
N GLY A 37 -0.85 16.83 -4.27
CA GLY A 37 -0.34 17.42 -5.51
C GLY A 37 -0.13 18.93 -5.41
N ASP A 38 -1.03 19.65 -4.73
CA ASP A 38 -0.91 21.10 -4.54
C ASP A 38 0.37 21.50 -3.77
N ASN A 39 0.86 20.61 -2.88
CA ASN A 39 2.09 20.80 -2.12
C ASN A 39 3.35 20.28 -2.85
N GLN A 40 3.21 19.75 -4.06
CA GLN A 40 4.30 19.16 -4.84
C GLN A 40 4.33 19.75 -6.26
N PRO A 41 4.77 21.02 -6.40
CA PRO A 41 4.89 21.66 -7.71
C PRO A 41 5.82 20.85 -8.62
N GLY A 42 5.32 20.45 -9.78
CA GLY A 42 6.07 19.64 -10.75
C GLY A 42 5.64 18.17 -10.81
N SER A 43 4.85 17.69 -9.84
CA SER A 43 4.24 16.35 -9.92
C SER A 43 3.14 16.28 -11.00
N ARG A 44 2.92 15.09 -11.54
CA ARG A 44 1.87 14.84 -12.53
C ARG A 44 0.48 15.11 -11.93
N PRO A 45 -0.41 15.83 -12.64
CA PRO A 45 -1.79 16.06 -12.19
C PRO A 45 -2.57 14.78 -11.93
N VAL A 46 -3.49 14.83 -10.96
CA VAL A 46 -4.36 13.70 -10.59
C VAL A 46 -5.38 13.44 -11.69
N ASP A 47 -5.10 12.43 -12.51
CA ASP A 47 -5.95 12.00 -13.63
C ASP A 47 -6.67 10.67 -13.35
N ALA A 48 -7.34 10.12 -14.37
CA ALA A 48 -8.04 8.85 -14.26
C ALA A 48 -7.10 7.67 -13.93
N THR A 49 -5.88 7.66 -14.47
CA THR A 49 -4.91 6.58 -14.23
C THR A 49 -4.45 6.60 -12.77
N CYS A 50 -4.19 7.79 -12.22
CA CYS A 50 -3.90 7.99 -10.79
C CYS A 50 -5.00 7.37 -9.90
N ARG A 51 -6.27 7.70 -10.19
CA ARG A 51 -7.42 7.20 -9.41
C ARG A 51 -7.58 5.68 -9.52
N VAL A 52 -7.35 5.11 -10.70
CA VAL A 52 -7.40 3.66 -10.91
C VAL A 52 -6.32 2.96 -10.08
N LEU A 53 -5.09 3.49 -10.05
CA LEU A 53 -4.00 2.90 -9.25
C LEU A 53 -4.30 2.96 -7.75
N ILE A 54 -4.82 4.09 -7.26
CA ILE A 54 -5.28 4.23 -5.86
C ILE A 54 -6.38 3.21 -5.57
N ALA A 55 -7.37 3.09 -6.46
CA ALA A 55 -8.47 2.16 -6.27
C ALA A 55 -7.99 0.71 -6.26
N PHE A 56 -7.11 0.36 -7.18
CA PHE A 56 -6.55 -0.98 -7.29
C PHE A 56 -5.74 -1.37 -6.05
N ALA A 57 -4.89 -0.47 -5.55
CA ALA A 57 -4.12 -0.67 -4.32
C ALA A 57 -5.03 -0.83 -3.09
N ALA A 58 -6.04 0.03 -2.95
CA ALA A 58 -6.97 -0.03 -1.82
C ALA A 58 -7.81 -1.31 -1.83
N LEU A 59 -8.36 -1.70 -2.98
CA LEU A 59 -9.19 -2.91 -3.11
C LEU A 59 -8.39 -4.20 -2.92
N ALA A 60 -7.10 -4.21 -3.27
CA ALA A 60 -6.24 -5.37 -3.03
C ALA A 60 -6.13 -5.76 -1.55
N LEU A 61 -6.35 -4.80 -0.63
CA LEU A 61 -6.35 -5.06 0.82
C LEU A 61 -7.51 -5.94 1.28
N LEU A 62 -8.56 -6.11 0.47
CA LEU A 62 -9.64 -7.07 0.78
C LEU A 62 -9.13 -8.51 0.86
N ALA A 63 -8.07 -8.84 0.10
CA ALA A 63 -7.46 -10.17 0.10
C ALA A 63 -6.36 -10.34 1.17
N ARG A 64 -6.03 -9.30 1.95
CA ARG A 64 -4.82 -9.26 2.79
C ARG A 64 -4.74 -10.36 3.85
N ARG A 65 -5.89 -10.87 4.30
CA ARG A 65 -5.95 -11.93 5.33
C ARG A 65 -5.82 -13.34 4.77
N HIS A 66 -6.24 -13.52 3.52
CA HIS A 66 -6.26 -14.82 2.84
C HIS A 66 -5.03 -15.02 1.95
N ALA A 67 -4.50 -13.95 1.36
CA ALA A 67 -3.36 -13.98 0.46
C ALA A 67 -2.39 -12.79 0.71
N PRO A 68 -1.76 -12.70 1.90
CA PRO A 68 -0.97 -11.53 2.31
C PRO A 68 0.17 -11.20 1.35
N VAL A 69 0.88 -12.20 0.83
CA VAL A 69 1.99 -12.00 -0.13
C VAL A 69 1.48 -11.48 -1.47
N ALA A 70 0.37 -12.03 -1.98
CA ALA A 70 -0.23 -11.57 -3.22
C ALA A 70 -0.77 -10.15 -3.10
N THR A 71 -1.41 -9.82 -1.97
CA THR A 71 -1.83 -8.45 -1.67
C THR A 71 -0.64 -7.50 -1.65
N LEU A 72 0.47 -7.86 -0.97
CA LEU A 72 1.68 -7.04 -0.97
C LEU A 72 2.23 -6.82 -2.38
N ALA A 73 2.30 -7.86 -3.20
CA ALA A 73 2.77 -7.76 -4.58
C ALA A 73 1.91 -6.79 -5.41
N VAL A 74 0.58 -6.93 -5.34
CA VAL A 74 -0.37 -6.08 -6.08
C VAL A 74 -0.28 -4.63 -5.62
N VAL A 75 -0.30 -4.39 -4.30
CA VAL A 75 -0.20 -3.03 -3.74
C VAL A 75 1.14 -2.40 -4.09
N THR A 76 2.23 -3.16 -4.04
CA THR A 76 3.56 -2.65 -4.41
C THR A 76 3.61 -2.31 -5.89
N LEU A 77 3.12 -3.17 -6.78
CA LEU A 77 3.07 -2.90 -8.22
C LEU A 77 2.28 -1.62 -8.53
N ALA A 78 1.11 -1.46 -7.90
CA ALA A 78 0.28 -0.27 -8.07
C ALA A 78 1.01 0.99 -7.56
N THR A 79 1.63 0.91 -6.38
CA THR A 79 2.33 2.04 -5.74
C THR A 79 3.61 2.42 -6.49
N SER A 80 4.41 1.45 -6.91
CA SER A 80 5.61 1.69 -7.72
C SER A 80 5.24 2.29 -9.07
N THR A 81 4.21 1.76 -9.74
CA THR A 81 3.72 2.33 -10.99
C THR A 81 3.25 3.76 -10.80
N TYR A 82 2.52 4.02 -9.71
CA TYR A 82 2.05 5.36 -9.35
C TYR A 82 3.22 6.35 -9.21
N LEU A 83 4.28 5.97 -8.49
CA LEU A 83 5.43 6.84 -8.26
C LEU A 83 6.33 6.97 -9.50
N VAL A 84 6.50 5.91 -10.28
CA VAL A 84 7.25 5.94 -11.56
C VAL A 84 6.58 6.88 -12.57
N LEU A 85 5.25 6.94 -12.56
CA LEU A 85 4.46 7.87 -13.37
C LEU A 85 4.48 9.32 -12.86
N ASP A 86 5.22 9.57 -11.78
CA ASP A 86 5.41 10.89 -11.19
C ASP A 86 4.15 11.50 -10.56
N TYR A 87 3.21 10.67 -10.12
CA TYR A 87 2.08 11.17 -9.32
C TYR A 87 2.55 11.63 -7.94
N PRO A 88 1.80 12.56 -7.30
CA PRO A 88 2.22 13.18 -6.05
C PRO A 88 2.49 12.16 -4.95
N TYR A 89 3.59 12.29 -4.21
CA TYR A 89 3.83 11.43 -3.05
C TYR A 89 2.67 11.58 -2.05
N GLY A 90 1.92 10.52 -1.80
CA GLY A 90 0.56 10.68 -1.27
C GLY A 90 -0.04 9.49 -0.51
N PRO A 91 -1.34 9.54 -0.21
CA PRO A 91 -2.03 8.59 0.68
C PRO A 91 -1.98 7.13 0.24
N ILE A 92 -1.71 6.84 -1.03
CA ILE A 92 -1.54 5.48 -1.54
C ILE A 92 -0.49 4.69 -0.74
N LEU A 93 0.52 5.35 -0.19
CA LEU A 93 1.56 4.74 0.64
C LEU A 93 1.02 4.12 1.94
N LEU A 94 -0.15 4.59 2.42
CA LEU A 94 -0.83 3.95 3.55
C LEU A 94 -1.31 2.54 3.18
N THR A 95 -1.73 2.31 1.94
CA THR A 95 -2.09 0.97 1.49
C THR A 95 -0.87 0.05 1.46
N PHE A 96 0.28 0.55 0.99
CA PHE A 96 1.55 -0.16 1.03
C PHE A 96 1.99 -0.49 2.45
N LEU A 97 1.94 0.50 3.36
CA LEU A 97 2.23 0.33 4.78
C LEU A 97 1.42 -0.82 5.38
N ILE A 98 0.11 -0.82 5.13
CA ILE A 98 -0.80 -1.84 5.66
C ILE A 98 -0.50 -3.21 5.07
N ALA A 99 -0.14 -3.30 3.79
CA ALA A 99 0.22 -4.55 3.15
C ALA A 99 1.51 -5.13 3.76
N VAL A 100 2.54 -4.30 3.97
CA VAL A 100 3.80 -4.71 4.63
C VAL A 100 3.54 -5.17 6.07
N TYR A 101 2.81 -4.37 6.84
CA TYR A 101 2.42 -4.75 8.21
C TYR A 101 1.66 -6.08 8.24
N THR A 102 0.75 -6.30 7.30
CA THR A 102 -0.04 -7.54 7.25
C THR A 102 0.82 -8.76 6.96
N VAL A 103 1.81 -8.63 6.06
CA VAL A 103 2.79 -9.69 5.77
C VAL A 103 3.66 -9.98 6.99
N ALA A 104 4.17 -8.94 7.65
CA ALA A 104 4.98 -9.07 8.86
C ALA A 104 4.22 -9.74 10.02
N ALA A 105 2.97 -9.30 10.27
CA ALA A 105 2.16 -9.80 11.38
C ALA A 105 1.56 -11.21 11.16
N ARG A 106 1.52 -11.71 9.91
CA ARG A 106 0.86 -12.99 9.59
C ARG A 106 1.80 -14.12 9.18
N LEU A 107 3.04 -13.81 8.80
CA LEU A 107 3.99 -14.81 8.33
C LEU A 107 5.18 -14.92 9.29
N PRO A 108 5.89 -16.06 9.30
CA PRO A 108 7.18 -16.15 9.98
C PRO A 108 8.15 -15.07 9.46
N VAL A 109 9.08 -14.62 10.32
CA VAL A 109 9.97 -13.48 10.04
C VAL A 109 10.75 -13.63 8.73
N ARG A 110 11.25 -14.83 8.42
CA ARG A 110 12.04 -15.07 7.19
C ARG A 110 11.25 -14.81 5.89
N PRO A 111 10.13 -15.50 5.61
CA PRO A 111 9.33 -15.22 4.41
C PRO A 111 8.76 -13.79 4.40
N ALA A 112 8.40 -13.24 5.57
CA ALA A 112 7.97 -11.85 5.66
C ALA A 112 9.07 -10.87 5.22
N ALA A 113 10.31 -11.08 5.69
CA ALA A 113 11.46 -10.26 5.34
C ALA A 113 11.79 -10.36 3.85
N LEU A 114 11.75 -11.56 3.26
CA LEU A 114 11.99 -11.75 1.83
C LEU A 114 10.92 -11.05 0.97
N ALA A 115 9.64 -11.21 1.32
CA ALA A 115 8.54 -10.57 0.60
C ALA A 115 8.61 -9.03 0.72
N THR A 116 8.85 -8.52 1.93
CA THR A 116 8.99 -7.08 2.18
C THR A 116 10.23 -6.51 1.51
N GLY A 117 11.35 -7.23 1.52
CA GLY A 117 12.58 -6.84 0.83
C GLY A 117 12.37 -6.74 -0.68
N GLY A 118 11.72 -7.74 -1.30
CA GLY A 118 11.34 -7.67 -2.71
C GLY A 118 10.40 -6.51 -3.03
N ALA A 119 9.41 -6.27 -2.17
CA ALA A 119 8.51 -5.13 -2.29
C ALA A 119 9.24 -3.79 -2.18
N PHE A 120 10.20 -3.67 -1.26
CA PHE A 120 11.03 -2.49 -1.08
C PHE A 120 11.91 -2.21 -2.30
N VAL A 121 12.58 -3.23 -2.84
CA VAL A 121 13.36 -3.10 -4.09
C VAL A 121 12.49 -2.62 -5.24
N LEU A 122 11.28 -3.19 -5.38
CA LEU A 122 10.34 -2.76 -6.40
C LEU A 122 9.83 -1.33 -6.16
N LEU A 123 9.64 -0.92 -4.91
CA LEU A 123 9.29 0.46 -4.58
C LEU A 123 10.42 1.42 -4.96
N LEU A 124 11.68 1.08 -4.70
CA LEU A 124 12.84 1.91 -5.03
C LEU A 124 13.02 2.16 -6.53
N THR A 125 12.36 1.41 -7.42
CA THR A 125 12.41 1.67 -8.86
C THR A 125 12.01 3.11 -9.22
N HIS A 126 11.07 3.72 -8.50
CA HIS A 126 10.67 5.10 -8.75
C HIS A 126 11.79 6.12 -8.50
N VAL A 127 12.76 5.81 -7.63
CA VAL A 127 13.87 6.72 -7.32
C VAL A 127 14.76 6.98 -8.53
N PHE A 128 14.90 5.98 -9.39
CA PHE A 128 15.82 6.02 -10.54
C PHE A 128 15.10 6.11 -11.89
N TRP A 129 13.83 5.68 -11.96
CA TRP A 129 13.05 5.61 -13.21
C TRP A 129 11.80 6.52 -13.22
N SER A 130 11.61 7.42 -12.26
CA SER A 130 10.50 8.38 -12.29
C SER A 130 10.55 9.26 -13.54
N ARG A 131 9.39 9.54 -14.13
CA ARG A 131 9.27 10.35 -15.36
C ARG A 131 9.35 11.87 -15.15
N GLY A 132 9.22 12.36 -13.92
CA GLY A 132 9.39 13.77 -13.58
C GLY A 132 10.71 14.08 -12.90
N PRO A 133 10.83 15.23 -12.21
CA PRO A 133 12.03 15.61 -11.48
C PRO A 133 12.33 14.55 -10.42
N ALA A 134 13.28 13.66 -10.73
CA ALA A 134 13.53 12.51 -9.89
C ALA A 134 13.91 12.98 -8.48
N PRO A 135 13.31 12.42 -7.40
CA PRO A 135 13.74 12.73 -6.04
C PRO A 135 15.20 12.28 -5.81
N GLY A 136 15.74 11.43 -6.69
CA GLY A 136 17.09 10.90 -6.60
C GLY A 136 17.30 10.20 -5.26
N TRP A 137 18.54 10.19 -4.76
CA TRP A 137 18.88 9.58 -3.47
C TRP A 137 18.02 10.06 -2.29
N ALA A 138 17.47 11.27 -2.35
CA ALA A 138 16.58 11.78 -1.31
C ALA A 138 15.26 10.98 -1.21
N GLY A 139 14.83 10.29 -2.26
CA GLY A 139 13.65 9.42 -2.27
C GLY A 139 13.84 8.09 -1.54
N VAL A 140 15.09 7.68 -1.28
CA VAL A 140 15.41 6.40 -0.59
C VAL A 140 15.00 6.46 0.88
N LEU A 141 15.21 7.59 1.54
CA LEU A 141 14.87 7.78 2.95
C LEU A 141 13.36 7.63 3.22
N PRO A 142 12.47 8.39 2.55
CA PRO A 142 11.03 8.20 2.73
C PRO A 142 10.58 6.79 2.33
N ALA A 143 11.06 6.25 1.21
CA ALA A 143 10.69 4.90 0.77
C ALA A 143 11.06 3.82 1.80
N SER A 144 12.22 3.95 2.45
CA SER A 144 12.65 3.00 3.48
C SER A 144 11.79 3.10 4.73
N ALA A 145 11.38 4.29 5.15
CA ALA A 145 10.45 4.47 6.27
C ALA A 145 9.12 3.74 6.05
N TRP A 146 8.54 3.83 4.84
CA TRP A 146 7.28 3.17 4.49
C TRP A 146 7.34 1.64 4.46
N ALA A 147 8.52 1.04 4.40
CA ALA A 147 8.71 -0.42 4.47
C ALA A 147 9.18 -0.88 5.85
N VAL A 148 10.21 -0.23 6.41
CA VAL A 148 10.88 -0.65 7.65
C VAL A 148 9.98 -0.46 8.86
N VAL A 149 9.29 0.66 8.97
CA VAL A 149 8.42 0.96 10.14
C VAL A 149 7.29 -0.07 10.27
N PRO A 150 6.42 -0.31 9.25
CA PRO A 150 5.36 -1.31 9.38
C PRO A 150 5.88 -2.73 9.53
N PHE A 151 7.04 -3.05 8.93
CA PHE A 151 7.66 -4.36 9.10
C PHE A 151 8.10 -4.57 10.55
N ALA A 152 8.82 -3.60 11.12
CA ALA A 152 9.31 -3.67 12.50
C ALA A 152 8.18 -3.70 13.54
N VAL A 153 7.06 -3.02 13.27
CA VAL A 153 5.87 -3.08 14.14
C VAL A 153 5.12 -4.42 14.04
N GLY A 154 5.24 -5.11 12.90
CA GLY A 154 4.54 -6.37 12.66
C GLY A 154 5.29 -7.63 13.08
N VAL A 155 6.60 -7.56 13.33
CA VAL A 155 7.46 -8.68 13.80
C VAL A 155 7.50 -8.72 15.32
#